data_AF-A0A3D0CDR9-F1
#
_entry.id   AF-A0A3D0CDR9-F1
#
_cell.length_a   1.000
_cell.length_b   1.000
_cell.length_c   1.000
_cell.angle_alpha   90.00
_cell.angle_beta   90.00
_cell.angle_gamma   90.00
#
_symmetry.space_group_name_H-M   'P 1'
#
loop_
_entity.id
_entity.type
_entity.pdbx_description
1 polymer ?
#
loop_
_entity_poly.entity_id
_entity_poly.type
_entity_poly.pdbx_seq_one_letter_code
_entity_poly.pdbx_strand_id
1 'polypeptide(L)'
;YFVHFKFLPGLGFYGFGLIHMIGGLSRTATSALRQLLDAGTLSNLPAGFKMRGIRVRDEAQPLQPGEFRDVDAPGGNLKDAFMPLPFKGPSETLLSLMGVVVQAGQRFASIADMQVGEGNQNAAVGTTVALLERGSRVMSAIHKRLYASLKCEFMLLATTMRTYLPPEYPYDIVGGERQIFAADFDKKIDVIPVADPNIFSQTQRISIAQSAMQLAMSNPKMHNLYHAYRGMYEALGIKDIDLLLKKPKQPKPMDPAMENIQALSGTPFKAFPNQDHQAHMAAHISFMGTMMARTNPQILASLQKNILEHITLMGQEQVQLEFKEEMMQMQQMGAQMKQLQAQTQQNPQMAQQMQQNPELMQMQQEMKNITEKVESRKAILIAEIMAEYLEEEKKVLNQIDNDPLLKLKSDELQLKAKEEERKREEGENKAEMDALRIVSSREIAEDKLEQDDDHAKMRASVALAKDGIKQMKATIKEQ
;
A
#
# COMPACT_ATOMS: atom_id res chain seq x y z
N TYR A 1 -25.40 5.34 23.37
CA TYR A 1 -24.99 5.18 21.96
C TYR A 1 -24.70 3.71 21.70
N PHE A 2 -25.08 3.14 20.56
CA PHE A 2 -24.85 1.72 20.24
C PHE A 2 -24.41 1.54 18.79
N VAL A 3 -23.40 0.70 18.58
CA VAL A 3 -22.90 0.31 17.25
C VAL A 3 -22.96 -1.19 17.13
N HIS A 4 -23.44 -1.68 16.00
CA HIS A 4 -23.59 -3.10 15.76
C HIS A 4 -22.51 -3.63 14.82
N PHE A 5 -21.60 -4.44 15.36
CA PHE A 5 -20.61 -5.19 14.60
C PHE A 5 -21.20 -6.48 14.03
N LYS A 6 -21.44 -6.51 12.72
CA LYS A 6 -22.04 -7.67 12.03
C LYS A 6 -21.00 -8.46 11.24
N PHE A 7 -20.79 -9.72 11.60
CA PHE A 7 -19.95 -10.65 10.81
C PHE A 7 -20.61 -11.06 9.49
N LEU A 8 -21.93 -11.28 9.47
CA LEU A 8 -22.79 -11.44 8.28
C LEU A 8 -24.13 -10.71 8.53
N PRO A 9 -24.71 -10.03 7.53
CA PRO A 9 -26.04 -9.45 7.68
C PRO A 9 -27.06 -10.58 7.88
N GLY A 10 -27.84 -10.49 8.96
CA GLY A 10 -28.97 -11.38 9.22
C GLY A 10 -30.26 -10.82 8.64
N LEU A 11 -31.32 -11.64 8.67
CA LEU A 11 -32.66 -11.24 8.23
C LEU A 11 -33.34 -10.26 9.20
N GLY A 12 -32.81 -10.11 10.43
CA GLY A 12 -33.36 -9.25 11.46
C GLY A 12 -32.34 -8.25 12.00
N PHE A 13 -32.58 -7.77 13.23
CA PHE A 13 -31.68 -6.81 13.89
C PHE A 13 -30.27 -7.39 14.08
N TYR A 14 -30.18 -8.66 14.54
CA TYR A 14 -28.94 -9.39 14.80
C TYR A 14 -28.28 -9.91 13.51
N GLY A 15 -26.93 -9.88 13.48
CA GLY A 15 -26.14 -10.49 12.42
C GLY A 15 -25.82 -11.97 12.70
N PHE A 16 -25.41 -12.71 11.67
CA PHE A 16 -24.90 -14.07 11.83
C PHE A 16 -23.40 -14.02 12.13
N GLY A 17 -22.98 -14.72 13.17
CA GLY A 17 -21.56 -14.97 13.50
C GLY A 17 -20.98 -16.19 12.77
N LEU A 18 -19.65 -16.34 12.82
CA LEU A 18 -18.94 -17.47 12.20
C LEU A 18 -19.47 -18.84 12.67
N ILE A 19 -19.75 -18.98 13.97
CA ILE A 19 -20.26 -20.22 14.57
C ILE A 19 -21.64 -20.60 14.01
N HIS A 20 -22.47 -19.63 13.64
CA HIS A 20 -23.78 -19.92 13.04
C HIS A 20 -23.63 -20.59 11.67
N MET A 21 -22.54 -20.30 10.94
CA MET A 21 -22.27 -20.90 9.64
C MET A 21 -21.70 -22.32 9.76
N ILE A 22 -20.82 -22.56 10.73
CA ILE A 22 -20.15 -23.87 10.92
C ILE A 22 -20.99 -24.81 11.80
N GLY A 23 -21.91 -24.29 12.60
CA GLY A 23 -22.61 -25.04 13.65
C GLY A 23 -23.32 -26.31 13.17
N GLY A 24 -23.89 -26.29 11.96
CA GLY A 24 -24.50 -27.49 11.35
C GLY A 24 -23.47 -28.60 11.12
N LEU A 25 -22.31 -28.26 10.55
CA LEU A 25 -21.20 -29.20 10.31
C LEU A 25 -20.63 -29.72 11.63
N SER A 26 -20.38 -28.84 12.61
CA SER A 26 -19.88 -29.25 13.93
C SER A 26 -20.84 -30.19 14.67
N ARG A 27 -22.15 -29.94 14.61
CA ARG A 27 -23.16 -30.82 15.22
C ARG A 27 -23.17 -32.20 14.56
N THR A 28 -23.15 -32.23 13.23
CA THR A 28 -23.12 -33.49 12.47
C THR A 28 -21.84 -34.29 12.74
N ALA A 29 -20.68 -33.64 12.75
CA ALA A 29 -19.40 -34.28 13.07
C ALA A 29 -19.40 -34.84 14.50
N THR A 30 -19.91 -34.08 15.47
CA THR A 30 -20.01 -34.53 16.88
C THR A 30 -20.95 -35.73 17.01
N SER A 31 -22.08 -35.73 16.30
CA SER A 31 -23.03 -36.85 16.32
C SER A 31 -22.44 -38.11 15.70
N ALA A 32 -21.77 -37.97 14.54
CA ALA A 32 -21.12 -39.10 13.87
C ALA A 32 -19.99 -39.69 14.72
N LEU A 33 -19.17 -38.83 15.34
CA LEU A 33 -18.09 -39.25 16.24
C LEU A 33 -18.65 -40.06 17.42
N ARG A 34 -19.71 -39.59 18.08
CA ARG A 34 -20.35 -40.30 19.18
C ARG A 34 -20.86 -41.67 18.75
N GLN A 35 -21.58 -41.75 17.63
CA GLN A 35 -22.09 -43.01 17.10
C GLN A 35 -20.99 -44.01 16.76
N LEU A 36 -19.85 -43.54 16.21
CA LEU A 36 -18.70 -44.40 15.92
C LEU A 36 -18.03 -44.93 17.19
N LEU A 37 -17.89 -44.09 18.22
CA LEU A 37 -17.36 -44.50 19.53
C LEU A 37 -18.30 -45.49 20.22
N ASP A 38 -19.61 -45.22 20.22
CA ASP A 38 -20.62 -46.11 20.79
C ASP A 38 -20.64 -47.47 20.07
N ALA A 39 -20.58 -47.47 18.73
CA ALA A 39 -20.48 -48.71 17.94
C ALA A 39 -19.19 -49.49 18.24
N GLY A 40 -18.07 -48.79 18.43
CA GLY A 40 -16.78 -49.41 18.81
C GLY A 40 -16.83 -50.03 20.21
N THR A 41 -17.39 -49.34 21.19
CA THR A 41 -17.53 -49.86 22.56
C THR A 41 -18.46 -51.07 22.60
N LEU A 42 -19.61 -51.04 21.92
CA LEU A 42 -20.56 -52.16 21.86
C LEU A 42 -20.00 -53.36 21.10
N SER A 43 -19.14 -53.15 20.10
CA SER A 43 -18.46 -54.25 19.39
C SER A 43 -17.36 -54.90 20.24
N ASN A 44 -16.66 -54.12 21.07
CA ASN A 44 -15.58 -54.62 21.92
C ASN A 44 -16.10 -55.24 23.23
N LEU A 45 -17.30 -54.87 23.68
CA LEU A 45 -17.96 -55.38 24.87
C LEU A 45 -19.31 -56.02 24.48
N PRO A 46 -19.29 -57.21 23.86
CA PRO A 46 -20.51 -57.83 23.37
C PRO A 46 -21.43 -58.23 24.53
N ALA A 47 -22.62 -57.64 24.56
CA ALA A 47 -23.72 -58.08 25.42
C ALA A 47 -24.58 -59.11 24.69
N GLY A 48 -25.27 -59.98 25.42
CA GLY A 48 -26.07 -61.05 24.82
C GLY A 48 -27.09 -61.66 25.77
N PHE A 49 -27.89 -62.56 25.25
CA PHE A 49 -28.85 -63.37 26.01
C PHE A 49 -28.19 -64.68 26.45
N LYS A 50 -28.35 -65.02 27.74
CA LYS A 50 -27.89 -66.27 28.35
C LYS A 50 -29.10 -67.17 28.64
N MET A 51 -29.08 -68.42 28.17
CA MET A 51 -30.15 -69.38 28.46
C MET A 51 -30.24 -69.69 29.96
N ARG A 52 -31.47 -69.71 30.50
CA ARG A 52 -31.72 -69.96 31.93
C ARG A 52 -31.35 -71.40 32.29
N GLY A 53 -30.47 -71.58 33.28
CA GLY A 53 -30.02 -72.89 33.75
C GLY A 53 -28.52 -73.15 33.56
N ILE A 54 -27.83 -72.33 32.77
CA ILE A 54 -26.38 -72.43 32.59
C ILE A 54 -25.69 -71.61 33.66
N ARG A 55 -24.85 -72.27 34.47
CA ARG A 55 -24.09 -71.63 35.54
C ARG A 55 -22.61 -71.81 35.24
N VAL A 56 -21.87 -70.72 35.28
CA VAL A 56 -20.41 -70.78 35.29
C VAL A 56 -20.01 -70.83 36.76
N ARG A 57 -19.14 -71.75 37.14
CA ARG A 57 -18.68 -71.83 38.52
C ARG A 57 -17.72 -70.66 38.80
N ASP A 58 -17.86 -70.03 39.96
CA ASP A 58 -17.06 -68.86 40.39
C ASP A 58 -17.15 -67.64 39.43
N GLU A 59 -18.38 -67.22 39.08
CA GLU A 59 -18.65 -66.09 38.13
C GLU A 59 -17.97 -64.76 38.50
N ALA A 60 -17.57 -64.57 39.78
CA ALA A 60 -16.94 -63.35 40.26
C ALA A 60 -15.43 -63.26 40.01
N GLN A 61 -14.77 -64.34 39.58
CA GLN A 61 -13.34 -64.35 39.29
C GLN A 61 -13.06 -64.22 37.79
N PRO A 62 -12.14 -63.32 37.37
CA PRO A 62 -11.75 -63.20 35.97
C PRO A 62 -10.98 -64.45 35.52
N LEU A 63 -11.20 -64.88 34.27
CA LEU A 63 -10.43 -65.97 33.65
C LEU A 63 -8.98 -65.53 33.44
N GLN A 64 -8.02 -66.38 33.80
CA GLN A 64 -6.62 -66.17 33.46
C GLN A 64 -6.28 -66.73 32.07
N PRO A 65 -5.34 -66.13 31.32
CA PRO A 65 -4.90 -66.69 30.04
C PRO A 65 -4.41 -68.15 30.20
N GLY A 66 -5.03 -69.09 29.46
CA GLY A 66 -4.70 -70.52 29.51
C GLY A 66 -5.50 -71.35 30.52
N GLU A 67 -6.41 -70.73 31.28
CA GLU A 67 -7.29 -71.41 32.24
C GLU A 67 -8.54 -71.99 31.54
N PHE A 68 -8.82 -73.26 31.79
CA PHE A 68 -10.09 -73.89 31.41
C PHE A 68 -10.99 -73.98 32.64
N ARG A 69 -12.23 -73.49 32.51
CA ARG A 69 -13.20 -73.46 33.60
C ARG A 69 -14.40 -74.31 33.27
N ASP A 70 -14.82 -75.11 34.24
CA ASP A 70 -15.97 -75.99 34.09
C ASP A 70 -17.27 -75.17 34.01
N VAL A 71 -18.16 -75.58 33.11
CA VAL A 71 -19.47 -74.97 32.91
C VAL A 71 -20.55 -76.05 32.99
N ASP A 72 -21.55 -75.82 33.84
CA ASP A 72 -22.70 -76.71 33.97
C ASP A 72 -23.69 -76.41 32.84
N ALA A 73 -23.50 -77.10 31.70
CA ALA A 73 -24.40 -77.05 30.55
C ALA A 73 -25.20 -78.37 30.45
N PRO A 74 -26.54 -78.36 30.60
CA PRO A 74 -27.35 -79.57 30.43
C PRO A 74 -27.41 -79.94 28.95
N GLY A 75 -26.45 -80.76 28.50
CA GLY A 75 -26.45 -81.44 27.20
C GLY A 75 -26.69 -80.55 25.98
N GLY A 76 -25.72 -79.69 25.63
CA GLY A 76 -25.75 -78.88 24.40
C GLY A 76 -24.45 -78.11 24.19
N ASN A 77 -24.27 -77.52 23.00
CA ASN A 77 -23.10 -76.66 22.74
C ASN A 77 -23.19 -75.36 23.54
N LEU A 78 -22.09 -74.99 24.20
CA LEU A 78 -21.98 -73.72 24.93
C LEU A 78 -22.21 -72.49 24.02
N LYS A 79 -21.97 -72.63 22.71
CA LYS A 79 -22.22 -71.55 21.73
C LYS A 79 -23.70 -71.26 21.52
N ASP A 80 -24.55 -72.29 21.56
CA ASP A 80 -26.00 -72.15 21.31
C ASP A 80 -26.73 -71.60 22.55
N ALA A 81 -26.04 -71.63 23.70
CA ALA A 81 -26.48 -71.13 24.99
C ALA A 81 -26.32 -69.61 25.20
N PHE A 82 -25.44 -68.98 24.42
CA PHE A 82 -25.16 -67.54 24.46
C PHE A 82 -25.44 -66.93 23.10
N MET A 83 -26.46 -66.08 23.01
CA MET A 83 -26.74 -65.29 21.81
C MET A 83 -26.21 -63.87 22.00
N PRO A 84 -25.06 -63.49 21.40
CA PRO A 84 -24.63 -62.10 21.41
C PRO A 84 -25.62 -61.23 20.62
N LEU A 85 -25.86 -60.01 21.09
CA LEU A 85 -26.65 -59.02 20.37
C LEU A 85 -25.92 -58.66 19.06
N PRO A 86 -26.64 -58.57 17.93
CA PRO A 86 -26.04 -58.27 16.63
C PRO A 86 -25.74 -56.77 16.50
N PHE A 87 -24.79 -56.27 17.28
CA PHE A 87 -24.24 -54.93 17.08
C PHE A 87 -23.30 -54.95 15.88
N LYS A 88 -23.50 -54.00 14.96
CA LYS A 88 -22.53 -53.76 13.88
C LYS A 88 -21.39 -52.92 14.45
N GLY A 89 -20.16 -53.24 14.08
CA GLY A 89 -18.99 -52.44 14.43
C GLY A 89 -19.03 -51.03 13.81
N PRO A 90 -18.02 -50.20 14.06
CA PRO A 90 -17.92 -48.86 13.50
C PRO A 90 -18.10 -48.88 11.98
N SER A 91 -19.05 -48.10 11.48
CA SER A 91 -19.36 -48.05 10.06
C SER A 91 -18.31 -47.21 9.31
N GLU A 92 -17.63 -47.83 8.34
CA GLU A 92 -16.65 -47.15 7.50
C GLU A 92 -17.27 -46.02 6.65
N THR A 93 -18.52 -46.19 6.20
CA THR A 93 -19.25 -45.13 5.48
C THR A 93 -19.55 -43.93 6.37
N LEU A 94 -19.89 -44.16 7.64
CA LEU A 94 -20.10 -43.08 8.62
C LEU A 94 -18.78 -42.37 8.97
N LEU A 95 -17.68 -43.10 9.06
CA LEU A 95 -16.34 -42.53 9.25
C LEU A 95 -15.92 -41.66 8.06
N SER A 96 -16.16 -42.13 6.84
CA SER A 96 -15.92 -41.35 5.61
C SER A 96 -16.76 -40.08 5.57
N LEU A 97 -18.06 -40.17 5.89
CA LEU A 97 -18.95 -39.01 5.97
C LEU A 97 -18.48 -38.01 7.04
N MET A 98 -18.08 -38.48 8.22
CA MET A 98 -17.49 -37.64 9.26
C MET A 98 -16.24 -36.92 8.74
N GLY A 99 -15.36 -37.63 8.03
CA GLY A 99 -14.19 -37.06 7.38
C GLY A 99 -14.54 -35.93 6.41
N VAL A 100 -15.53 -36.14 5.54
CA VAL A 100 -16.01 -35.11 4.60
C VAL A 100 -16.55 -33.88 5.34
N VAL A 101 -17.34 -34.07 6.40
CA VAL A 101 -17.91 -32.97 7.20
C VAL A 101 -16.82 -32.17 7.93
N VAL A 102 -15.83 -32.85 8.51
CA VAL A 102 -14.70 -32.21 9.19
C VAL A 102 -13.84 -31.44 8.19
N GLN A 103 -13.51 -32.03 7.05
CA GLN A 103 -12.75 -31.36 5.99
C GLN A 103 -13.50 -30.14 5.43
N ALA A 104 -14.82 -30.23 5.23
CA ALA A 104 -15.64 -29.10 4.81
C ALA A 104 -15.63 -27.98 5.87
N GLY A 105 -15.73 -28.33 7.15
CA GLY A 105 -15.63 -27.38 8.25
C GLY A 105 -14.26 -26.69 8.33
N GLN A 106 -13.18 -27.45 8.18
CA GLN A 106 -11.82 -26.94 8.17
C GLN A 106 -11.59 -25.99 6.99
N ARG A 107 -12.00 -26.39 5.77
CA ARG A 107 -11.89 -25.53 4.58
C ARG A 107 -12.66 -24.22 4.74
N PHE A 108 -13.82 -24.23 5.38
CA PHE A 108 -14.60 -23.02 5.63
C PHE A 108 -13.95 -22.12 6.67
N ALA A 109 -13.40 -22.70 7.75
CA ALA A 109 -12.68 -21.96 8.78
C ALA A 109 -11.35 -21.38 8.25
N SER A 110 -10.65 -22.12 7.40
CA SER A 110 -9.35 -21.74 6.82
C SER A 110 -9.47 -20.78 5.64
N ILE A 111 -10.67 -20.28 5.29
CA ILE A 111 -10.82 -19.18 4.31
C ILE A 111 -10.05 -17.94 4.76
N ALA A 112 -9.94 -17.74 6.08
CA ALA A 112 -9.13 -16.66 6.66
C ALA A 112 -7.61 -16.90 6.50
N ASP A 113 -7.18 -18.17 6.50
CA ASP A 113 -5.78 -18.58 6.40
C ASP A 113 -5.39 -18.99 4.98
N MET A 114 -6.18 -18.61 3.96
CA MET A 114 -5.91 -19.01 2.58
C MET A 114 -4.50 -18.57 2.21
N GLN A 115 -3.61 -19.55 1.99
CA GLN A 115 -2.16 -19.36 1.85
C GLN A 115 -1.85 -18.30 0.78
N VAL A 116 -1.63 -17.07 1.22
CA VAL A 116 -1.19 -15.95 0.38
C VAL A 116 0.28 -16.11 -0.05
N GLY A 117 1.00 -17.10 0.49
CA GLY A 117 2.45 -17.29 0.29
C GLY A 117 2.90 -18.60 -0.36
N GLU A 118 2.01 -19.57 -0.62
CA GLU A 118 2.37 -20.85 -1.29
C GLU A 118 1.85 -20.93 -2.73
N GLY A 119 1.61 -19.79 -3.38
CA GLY A 119 1.46 -19.77 -4.83
C GLY A 119 2.80 -20.07 -5.47
N ASN A 120 2.86 -21.01 -6.42
CA ASN A 120 4.03 -21.26 -7.27
C ASN A 120 4.67 -19.92 -7.67
N GLN A 121 5.90 -19.63 -7.20
CA GLN A 121 6.57 -18.35 -7.45
C GLN A 121 6.78 -18.08 -8.95
N ASN A 122 6.70 -19.13 -9.78
CA ASN A 122 6.71 -19.06 -11.24
C ASN A 122 5.33 -18.75 -11.88
N ALA A 123 4.26 -18.61 -11.10
CA ALA A 123 2.96 -18.24 -11.63
C ALA A 123 2.97 -16.77 -12.05
N ALA A 124 2.50 -16.50 -13.27
CA ALA A 124 2.38 -15.14 -13.79
C ALA A 124 1.64 -14.25 -12.76
N VAL A 125 2.18 -13.05 -12.50
CA VAL A 125 1.69 -12.12 -11.48
C VAL A 125 0.17 -11.90 -11.58
N GLY A 126 -0.38 -11.86 -12.79
CA GLY A 126 -1.83 -11.76 -13.02
C GLY A 126 -2.65 -12.95 -12.50
N THR A 127 -2.16 -14.18 -12.65
CA THR A 127 -2.82 -15.40 -12.15
C THR A 127 -2.77 -15.47 -10.63
N THR A 128 -1.64 -15.09 -10.04
CA THR A 128 -1.47 -15.02 -8.58
C THR A 128 -2.38 -13.95 -7.97
N VAL A 129 -2.42 -12.76 -8.58
CA VAL A 129 -3.34 -11.68 -8.16
C VAL A 129 -4.81 -12.12 -8.31
N ALA A 130 -5.17 -12.81 -9.40
CA ALA A 130 -6.54 -13.29 -9.58
C ALA A 130 -6.96 -14.37 -8.54
N LEU A 131 -6.04 -15.28 -8.18
CA LEU A 131 -6.26 -16.26 -7.12
C LEU A 131 -6.42 -15.59 -5.75
N LEU A 132 -5.55 -14.62 -5.45
CA LEU A 132 -5.64 -13.81 -4.23
C LEU A 132 -6.94 -13.00 -4.17
N GLU A 133 -7.36 -12.40 -5.29
CA GLU A 133 -8.62 -11.66 -5.37
C GLU A 133 -9.82 -12.57 -5.13
N ARG A 134 -9.83 -13.76 -5.74
CA ARG A 134 -10.94 -14.72 -5.59
C ARG A 134 -11.10 -15.21 -4.16
N GLY A 135 -9.99 -15.51 -3.47
CA GLY A 135 -10.03 -15.95 -2.08
C GLY A 135 -10.34 -14.83 -1.09
N SER A 136 -9.86 -13.63 -1.36
CA SER A 136 -10.01 -12.49 -0.46
C SER A 136 -11.40 -11.85 -0.48
N ARG A 137 -12.23 -12.08 -1.50
CA ARG A 137 -13.59 -11.49 -1.62
C ARG A 137 -14.45 -11.65 -0.37
N VAL A 138 -14.43 -12.83 0.26
CA VAL A 138 -15.23 -13.09 1.47
C VAL A 138 -14.70 -12.31 2.67
N MET A 139 -13.39 -12.35 2.90
CA MET A 139 -12.74 -11.65 4.00
C MET A 139 -12.82 -10.12 3.84
N SER A 140 -12.54 -9.60 2.65
CA SER A 140 -12.68 -8.18 2.32
C SER A 140 -14.12 -7.69 2.54
N ALA A 141 -15.13 -8.50 2.23
CA ALA A 141 -16.52 -8.13 2.52
C ALA A 141 -16.81 -8.06 4.03
N ILE A 142 -16.21 -8.93 4.84
CA ILE A 142 -16.32 -8.90 6.31
C ILE A 142 -15.59 -7.67 6.86
N HIS A 143 -14.34 -7.44 6.45
CA HIS A 143 -13.55 -6.28 6.86
C HIS A 143 -14.22 -4.96 6.48
N LYS A 144 -14.79 -4.83 5.28
CA LYS A 144 -15.57 -3.64 4.88
C LYS A 144 -16.74 -3.35 5.82
N ARG A 145 -17.42 -4.39 6.30
CA ARG A 145 -18.55 -4.25 7.22
C ARG A 145 -18.10 -3.86 8.63
N LEU A 146 -17.01 -4.45 9.11
CA LEU A 146 -16.39 -4.04 10.37
C LEU A 146 -15.85 -2.61 10.29
N TYR A 147 -15.20 -2.25 9.19
CA TYR A 147 -14.72 -0.90 8.90
C TYR A 147 -15.85 0.14 8.92
N ALA A 148 -16.98 -0.15 8.27
CA ALA A 148 -18.15 0.72 8.31
C ALA A 148 -18.72 0.86 9.73
N SER A 149 -18.73 -0.23 10.50
CA SER A 149 -19.18 -0.22 11.90
C SER A 149 -18.24 0.62 12.78
N LEU A 150 -16.92 0.44 12.64
CA LEU A 150 -15.89 1.24 13.32
C LEU A 150 -15.98 2.73 12.96
N LYS A 151 -16.24 3.05 11.69
CA LYS A 151 -16.47 4.44 11.27
C LYS A 151 -17.63 5.06 12.06
N CYS A 152 -18.77 4.36 12.15
CA CYS A 152 -19.91 4.82 12.93
C CYS A 152 -19.56 4.97 14.42
N GLU A 153 -18.77 4.05 14.98
CA GLU A 153 -18.30 4.12 16.36
C GLU A 153 -17.45 5.35 16.62
N PHE A 154 -16.45 5.64 15.79
CA PHE A 154 -15.60 6.81 15.97
C PHE A 154 -16.38 8.13 15.80
N MET A 155 -17.34 8.17 14.87
CA MET A 155 -18.22 9.34 14.72
C MET A 155 -19.12 9.54 15.96
N LEU A 156 -19.65 8.45 16.53
CA LEU A 156 -20.44 8.51 17.75
C LEU A 156 -19.59 8.90 18.95
N LEU A 157 -18.34 8.42 19.02
CA LEU A 157 -17.39 8.78 20.07
C LEU A 157 -17.09 10.28 20.01
N ALA A 158 -16.78 10.83 18.83
CA ALA A 158 -16.57 12.27 18.65
C ALA A 158 -17.80 13.09 19.06
N THR A 159 -19.00 12.63 18.70
CA THR A 159 -20.27 13.27 19.10
C THR A 159 -20.50 13.21 20.62
N THR A 160 -20.16 12.09 21.24
CA THR A 160 -20.28 11.88 22.69
C THR A 160 -19.29 12.77 23.43
N MET A 161 -18.04 12.83 22.98
CA MET A 161 -17.03 13.73 23.54
C MET A 161 -17.50 15.18 23.44
N ARG A 162 -17.99 15.64 22.27
CA ARG A 162 -18.57 16.98 22.15
C ARG A 162 -19.67 17.29 23.17
N THR A 163 -20.52 16.31 23.48
CA THR A 163 -21.72 16.51 24.30
C THR A 163 -21.40 16.52 25.80
N TYR A 164 -20.44 15.69 26.24
CA TYR A 164 -20.18 15.45 27.66
C TYR A 164 -18.82 15.95 28.15
N LEU A 165 -17.92 16.36 27.25
CA LEU A 165 -16.62 16.91 27.65
C LEU A 165 -16.81 18.30 28.27
N PRO A 166 -16.19 18.61 29.41
CA PRO A 166 -16.10 19.98 29.91
C PRO A 166 -15.37 20.89 28.88
N PRO A 167 -15.52 22.22 28.96
CA PRO A 167 -14.90 23.15 28.01
C PRO A 167 -13.40 22.92 27.81
N GLU A 168 -12.70 22.56 28.89
CA GLU A 168 -11.30 22.18 28.91
C GLU A 168 -11.14 20.91 29.76
N TYR A 169 -10.44 19.91 29.24
CA TYR A 169 -10.16 18.66 29.93
C TYR A 169 -8.64 18.38 29.89
N PRO A 170 -7.93 18.46 31.05
CA PRO A 170 -6.52 18.13 31.12
C PRO A 170 -6.29 16.61 31.14
N TYR A 171 -5.21 16.15 30.49
CA TYR A 171 -4.76 14.76 30.51
C TYR A 171 -3.24 14.65 30.44
N ASP A 172 -2.69 13.63 31.09
CA ASP A 172 -1.26 13.42 31.18
C ASP A 172 -0.76 12.54 30.02
N ILE A 173 0.36 12.93 29.44
CA ILE A 173 1.14 12.11 28.50
C ILE A 173 2.58 11.98 29.00
N VAL A 174 3.25 10.92 28.58
CA VAL A 174 4.68 10.74 28.89
C VAL A 174 5.47 11.91 28.31
N GLY A 175 5.97 12.80 29.18
CA GLY A 175 6.73 13.98 28.80
C GLY A 175 5.95 15.31 28.73
N GLY A 176 4.70 15.38 29.20
CA GLY A 176 4.00 16.66 29.38
C GLY A 176 2.54 16.54 29.79
N GLU A 177 1.93 17.67 30.14
CA GLU A 177 0.48 17.80 30.31
C GLU A 177 -0.12 18.34 29.01
N ARG A 178 -1.23 17.78 28.55
CA ARG A 178 -1.99 18.29 27.41
C ARG A 178 -3.43 18.54 27.79
N GLN A 179 -4.10 19.35 26.99
CA GLN A 179 -5.49 19.73 27.18
C GLN A 179 -6.27 19.43 25.91
N ILE A 180 -7.50 18.97 26.06
CA ILE A 180 -8.47 18.78 24.98
C ILE A 180 -9.61 19.77 25.22
N PHE A 181 -10.02 20.46 24.16
CA PHE A 181 -11.14 21.39 24.23
C PHE A 181 -12.39 20.78 23.64
N ALA A 182 -13.56 21.10 24.21
CA ALA A 182 -14.84 20.69 23.60
C ALA A 182 -15.03 21.25 22.18
N ALA A 183 -14.38 22.39 21.87
CA ALA A 183 -14.35 23.00 20.55
C ALA A 183 -13.60 22.17 19.49
N ASP A 184 -12.70 21.25 19.90
CA ASP A 184 -11.96 20.37 19.00
C ASP A 184 -12.87 19.33 18.33
N PHE A 185 -14.08 19.11 18.87
CA PHE A 185 -15.08 18.19 18.32
C PHE A 185 -16.21 18.94 17.57
N ASP A 186 -15.89 20.09 16.96
CA ASP A 186 -16.88 20.83 16.16
C ASP A 186 -17.17 20.16 14.80
N LYS A 187 -18.27 20.54 14.12
CA LYS A 187 -18.67 20.02 12.80
C LYS A 187 -17.67 20.35 11.69
N LYS A 188 -16.63 21.13 11.98
CA LYS A 188 -15.52 21.44 11.09
C LYS A 188 -14.49 20.31 11.02
N ILE A 189 -14.47 19.42 12.02
CA ILE A 189 -13.49 18.35 12.15
C ILE A 189 -14.20 17.01 11.94
N ASP A 190 -13.89 16.35 10.83
CA ASP A 190 -14.44 15.04 10.48
C ASP A 190 -13.46 13.91 10.85
N VAL A 191 -13.96 12.89 11.55
CA VAL A 191 -13.18 11.67 11.81
C VAL A 191 -13.32 10.71 10.65
N ILE A 192 -12.25 10.58 9.85
CA ILE A 192 -12.21 9.70 8.68
C ILE A 192 -11.22 8.57 8.95
N PRO A 193 -11.66 7.30 8.99
CA PRO A 193 -10.73 6.19 9.08
C PRO A 193 -9.89 6.09 7.80
N VAL A 194 -8.60 5.80 7.96
CA VAL A 194 -7.60 5.80 6.86
C VAL A 194 -7.28 4.36 6.37
N ALA A 195 -7.77 3.34 7.06
CA ALA A 195 -7.52 1.95 6.69
C ALA A 195 -8.20 1.58 5.36
N ASP A 196 -7.48 0.89 4.46
CA ASP A 196 -8.06 0.31 3.25
C ASP A 196 -8.58 -1.11 3.55
N PRO A 197 -9.90 -1.35 3.55
CA PRO A 197 -10.47 -2.66 3.83
C PRO A 197 -10.30 -3.67 2.68
N ASN A 198 -9.72 -3.27 1.53
CA ASN A 198 -9.40 -4.18 0.42
C ASN A 198 -8.02 -4.84 0.57
N ILE A 199 -7.13 -4.29 1.40
CA ILE A 199 -5.81 -4.86 1.68
C ILE A 199 -5.88 -5.57 3.02
N PHE A 200 -5.87 -6.91 2.99
CA PHE A 200 -6.12 -7.72 4.19
C PHE A 200 -4.84 -8.28 4.82
N SER A 201 -3.70 -8.22 4.13
CA SER A 201 -2.42 -8.76 4.59
C SER A 201 -1.27 -7.75 4.47
N GLN A 202 -0.34 -7.80 5.42
CA GLN A 202 0.92 -7.06 5.34
C GLN A 202 1.75 -7.49 4.13
N THR A 203 1.75 -8.78 3.77
CA THR A 203 2.43 -9.30 2.57
C THR A 203 1.88 -8.67 1.30
N GLN A 204 0.55 -8.53 1.19
CA GLN A 204 -0.07 -7.86 0.05
C GLN A 204 0.32 -6.39 0.00
N ARG A 205 0.35 -5.71 1.15
CA ARG A 205 0.78 -4.30 1.24
C ARG A 205 2.24 -4.12 0.79
N ILE A 206 3.14 -5.01 1.23
CA ILE A 206 4.55 -5.00 0.85
C ILE A 206 4.70 -5.28 -0.65
N SER A 207 4.01 -6.28 -1.18
CA SER A 207 4.08 -6.63 -2.61
C SER A 207 3.64 -5.47 -3.51
N ILE A 208 2.53 -4.79 -3.19
CA ILE A 208 2.07 -3.61 -3.93
C ILE A 208 3.10 -2.49 -3.84
N ALA A 209 3.64 -2.22 -2.66
CA ALA A 209 4.64 -1.17 -2.46
C ALA A 209 5.95 -1.47 -3.21
N GLN A 210 6.39 -2.73 -3.23
CA GLN A 210 7.55 -3.18 -3.97
C GLN A 210 7.36 -3.01 -5.49
N SER A 211 6.21 -3.41 -6.03
CA SER A 211 5.89 -3.21 -7.46
C SER A 211 5.81 -1.72 -7.82
N ALA A 212 5.21 -0.89 -6.96
CA ALA A 212 5.15 0.55 -7.16
C ALA A 212 6.56 1.19 -7.15
N MET A 213 7.43 0.73 -6.25
CA MET A 213 8.83 1.17 -6.18
C MET A 213 9.61 0.74 -7.44
N GLN A 214 9.46 -0.49 -7.90
CA GLN A 214 10.12 -0.96 -9.12
C GLN A 214 9.67 -0.16 -10.36
N LEU A 215 8.37 0.15 -10.46
CA LEU A 215 7.86 1.00 -11.53
C LEU A 215 8.45 2.41 -11.44
N ALA A 216 8.52 2.99 -10.24
CA ALA A 216 9.11 4.30 -10.02
C ALA A 216 10.61 4.33 -10.39
N MET A 217 11.35 3.25 -10.09
CA MET A 217 12.75 3.09 -10.48
C MET A 217 12.95 2.98 -11.99
N SER A 218 11.99 2.40 -12.72
CA SER A 218 12.10 2.27 -14.17
C SER A 218 12.03 3.62 -14.90
N ASN A 219 11.38 4.62 -14.30
CA ASN A 219 11.38 5.99 -14.84
C ASN A 219 11.41 7.05 -13.72
N PRO A 220 12.60 7.37 -13.19
CA PRO A 220 12.77 8.33 -12.09
C PRO A 220 12.35 9.77 -12.42
N LYS A 221 12.38 10.15 -13.70
CA LYS A 221 12.04 11.52 -14.13
C LYS A 221 10.54 11.78 -14.10
N MET A 222 9.73 10.74 -14.30
CA MET A 222 8.26 10.84 -14.27
C MET A 222 7.68 10.61 -12.87
N HIS A 223 8.37 9.81 -12.03
CA HIS A 223 7.84 9.37 -10.74
C HIS A 223 8.54 10.04 -9.56
N ASN A 224 7.76 10.35 -8.54
CA ASN A 224 8.32 10.86 -7.29
C ASN A 224 8.89 9.72 -6.45
N LEU A 225 10.20 9.50 -6.57
CA LEU A 225 10.92 8.45 -5.84
C LEU A 225 10.78 8.60 -4.31
N TYR A 226 10.76 9.83 -3.78
CA TYR A 226 10.62 10.07 -2.35
C TYR A 226 9.33 9.44 -1.81
N HIS A 227 8.20 9.66 -2.49
CA HIS A 227 6.93 9.05 -2.07
C HIS A 227 6.90 7.54 -2.27
N ALA A 228 7.55 7.01 -3.31
CA ALA A 228 7.64 5.57 -3.52
C ALA A 228 8.42 4.88 -2.38
N TYR A 229 9.57 5.41 -1.99
CA TYR A 229 10.34 4.92 -0.84
C TYR A 229 9.56 5.05 0.46
N ARG A 230 8.87 6.19 0.67
CA ARG A 230 8.03 6.40 1.86
C ARG A 230 6.94 5.35 1.97
N GLY A 231 6.25 5.05 0.87
CA GLY A 231 5.22 4.02 0.81
C GLY A 231 5.74 2.61 1.14
N MET A 232 6.96 2.28 0.68
CA MET A 232 7.62 1.02 1.04
C MET A 232 7.94 0.95 2.54
N TYR A 233 8.47 2.02 3.13
CA TYR A 233 8.76 2.06 4.57
C TYR A 233 7.48 1.98 5.43
N GLU A 234 6.38 2.61 4.98
CA GLU A 234 5.06 2.47 5.62
C GLU A 234 4.52 1.05 5.51
N ALA A 235 4.70 0.39 4.36
CA ALA A 235 4.29 -1.00 4.16
C ALA A 235 5.07 -1.98 5.05
N LEU A 236 6.36 -1.71 5.26
CA LEU A 236 7.22 -2.47 6.19
C LEU A 236 6.90 -2.21 7.67
N GLY A 237 6.18 -1.12 7.99
CA GLY A 237 5.79 -0.77 9.35
C GLY A 237 6.87 -0.05 10.16
N ILE A 238 7.81 0.63 9.49
CA ILE A 238 8.83 1.45 10.15
C ILE A 238 8.16 2.70 10.74
N LYS A 239 8.35 2.95 12.03
CA LYS A 239 7.68 4.05 12.75
C LYS A 239 8.29 5.42 12.43
N ASP A 240 9.62 5.51 12.42
CA ASP A 240 10.33 6.79 12.27
C ASP A 240 10.89 6.96 10.85
N ILE A 241 9.99 7.03 9.87
CA ILE A 241 10.36 7.15 8.45
C ILE A 241 11.13 8.46 8.20
N ASP A 242 10.79 9.54 8.91
CA ASP A 242 11.40 10.85 8.73
C ASP A 242 12.89 10.90 9.17
N LEU A 243 13.35 9.93 9.98
CA LEU A 243 14.78 9.79 10.33
C LEU A 243 15.58 9.17 9.18
N LEU A 244 14.97 8.26 8.43
CA LEU A 244 15.60 7.56 7.30
C LEU A 244 15.47 8.36 6.02
N LEU A 245 14.28 8.88 5.75
CA LEU A 245 13.92 9.52 4.50
C LEU A 245 13.80 11.04 4.68
N LYS A 246 14.91 11.73 4.41
CA LYS A 246 15.00 13.20 4.49
C LYS A 246 14.01 13.85 3.52
N LYS A 247 13.05 14.61 4.07
CA LYS A 247 12.08 15.38 3.28
C LYS A 247 12.80 16.34 2.32
N PRO A 248 12.42 16.40 1.03
CA PRO A 248 12.92 17.44 0.14
C PRO A 248 12.55 18.79 0.76
N LYS A 249 13.57 19.62 1.02
CA LYS A 249 13.35 20.95 1.60
C LYS A 249 12.62 21.80 0.56
N GLN A 250 11.48 22.35 0.93
CA GLN A 250 10.85 23.39 0.11
C GLN A 250 11.77 24.62 0.13
N PRO A 251 12.07 25.22 -1.03
CA PRO A 251 12.82 26.46 -1.06
C PRO A 251 12.06 27.51 -0.23
N LYS A 252 12.80 28.34 0.50
CA LYS A 252 12.25 29.46 1.26
C LYS A 252 12.80 30.76 0.66
N PRO A 253 12.12 31.90 0.81
CA PRO A 253 12.69 33.19 0.45
C PRO A 253 13.98 33.41 1.23
N MET A 254 15.06 33.68 0.51
CA MET A 254 16.39 33.94 1.08
C MET A 254 16.97 35.19 0.44
N ASP A 255 18.05 35.70 1.02
CA ASP A 255 18.78 36.82 0.44
C ASP A 255 19.62 36.35 -0.78
N PRO A 256 19.95 37.26 -1.72
CA PRO A 256 20.68 36.89 -2.94
C PRO A 256 22.08 36.34 -2.66
N ALA A 257 22.71 36.70 -1.54
CA ALA A 257 24.04 36.19 -1.17
C ALA A 257 23.97 34.71 -0.75
N MET A 258 22.95 34.33 0.01
CA MET A 258 22.67 32.95 0.41
C MET A 258 22.26 32.09 -0.78
N GLU A 259 21.57 32.66 -1.77
CA GLU A 259 21.28 31.98 -3.04
C GLU A 259 22.55 31.77 -3.88
N ASN A 260 23.48 32.74 -3.92
CA ASN A 260 24.80 32.54 -4.53
C ASN A 260 25.60 31.42 -3.85
N ILE A 261 25.58 31.34 -2.52
CA ILE A 261 26.21 30.25 -1.76
C ILE A 261 25.54 28.91 -2.10
N GLN A 262 24.23 28.89 -2.27
CA GLN A 262 23.49 27.69 -2.66
C GLN A 262 23.84 27.23 -4.06
N ALA A 263 24.01 28.16 -5.01
CA ALA A 263 24.51 27.89 -6.34
C ALA A 263 25.89 27.22 -6.29
N LEU A 264 26.81 27.72 -5.44
CA LEU A 264 28.13 27.09 -5.23
C LEU A 264 28.02 25.66 -4.67
N SER A 265 27.04 25.41 -3.80
CA SER A 265 26.81 24.10 -3.19
C SER A 265 25.96 23.14 -4.04
N GLY A 266 25.49 23.58 -5.21
CA GLY A 266 24.63 22.78 -6.10
C GLY A 266 23.21 22.53 -5.57
N THR A 267 22.77 23.27 -4.55
CA THR A 267 21.41 23.15 -4.02
C THR A 267 20.44 24.02 -4.81
N PRO A 268 19.26 23.51 -5.20
CA PRO A 268 18.30 24.29 -5.97
C PRO A 268 17.65 25.38 -5.10
N PHE A 269 17.56 26.58 -5.65
CA PHE A 269 16.86 27.74 -5.08
C PHE A 269 15.83 28.27 -6.09
N LYS A 270 14.91 29.12 -5.64
CA LYS A 270 13.80 29.64 -6.45
C LYS A 270 13.49 31.09 -6.05
N ALA A 271 13.09 31.91 -7.01
CA ALA A 271 12.57 33.26 -6.74
C ALA A 271 11.19 33.23 -6.08
N PHE A 272 10.91 34.20 -5.21
CA PHE A 272 9.64 34.32 -4.47
C PHE A 272 8.96 35.68 -4.71
N PRO A 273 7.61 35.74 -4.70
CA PRO A 273 6.88 37.00 -4.74
C PRO A 273 7.18 37.90 -3.54
N ASN A 274 7.15 39.22 -3.72
CA ASN A 274 7.50 40.27 -2.74
C ASN A 274 9.00 40.43 -2.39
N GLN A 275 9.91 39.80 -3.15
CA GLN A 275 11.34 40.15 -3.09
C GLN A 275 11.61 41.38 -3.96
N ASP A 276 12.62 42.19 -3.63
CA ASP A 276 13.10 43.24 -4.54
C ASP A 276 13.81 42.59 -5.73
N HIS A 277 13.05 42.31 -6.79
CA HIS A 277 13.53 41.60 -7.95
C HIS A 277 14.68 42.33 -8.66
N GLN A 278 14.69 43.66 -8.70
CA GLN A 278 15.78 44.42 -9.34
C GLN A 278 17.08 44.28 -8.56
N ALA A 279 17.05 44.49 -7.24
CA ALA A 279 18.23 44.36 -6.41
C ALA A 279 18.76 42.91 -6.38
N HIS A 280 17.86 41.93 -6.37
CA HIS A 280 18.20 40.51 -6.37
C HIS A 280 18.89 40.08 -7.68
N MET A 281 18.35 40.49 -8.83
CA MET A 281 18.98 40.26 -10.14
C MET A 281 20.35 40.93 -10.25
N ALA A 282 20.49 42.19 -9.79
CA ALA A 282 21.76 42.90 -9.81
C ALA A 282 22.86 42.20 -8.99
N ALA A 283 22.49 41.61 -7.85
CA ALA A 283 23.41 40.83 -7.02
C ALA A 283 23.86 39.54 -7.72
N HIS A 284 22.96 38.83 -8.40
CA HIS A 284 23.32 37.65 -9.19
C HIS A 284 24.19 37.99 -10.40
N ILE A 285 23.86 39.05 -11.16
CA ILE A 285 24.67 39.52 -12.28
C ILE A 285 26.09 39.86 -11.83
N SER A 286 26.22 40.57 -10.69
CA SER A 286 27.53 40.90 -10.11
C SER A 286 28.33 39.64 -9.73
N PHE A 287 27.65 38.63 -9.19
CA PHE A 287 28.29 37.35 -8.83
C PHE A 287 28.68 36.51 -10.06
N MET A 288 27.87 36.52 -11.12
CA MET A 288 28.21 35.89 -12.42
C MET A 288 29.50 36.47 -13.02
N GLY A 289 29.80 37.73 -12.72
CA GLY A 289 31.05 38.38 -13.11
C GLY A 289 32.31 37.84 -12.42
N THR A 290 32.18 37.12 -11.30
CA THR A 290 33.33 36.60 -10.54
C THR A 290 33.99 35.40 -11.24
N MET A 291 35.30 35.22 -11.04
CA MET A 291 36.02 34.08 -11.62
C MET A 291 35.42 32.72 -11.22
N MET A 292 34.95 32.60 -9.97
CA MET A 292 34.34 31.36 -9.47
C MET A 292 33.09 30.95 -10.25
N ALA A 293 32.22 31.90 -10.57
CA ALA A 293 31.02 31.63 -11.35
C ALA A 293 31.37 31.40 -12.84
N ARG A 294 32.27 32.20 -13.42
CA ARG A 294 32.65 32.09 -14.84
C ARG A 294 33.25 30.74 -15.22
N THR A 295 34.01 30.12 -14.32
CA THR A 295 34.65 28.82 -14.59
C THR A 295 33.72 27.63 -14.45
N ASN A 296 32.50 27.81 -13.93
CA ASN A 296 31.57 26.73 -13.67
C ASN A 296 30.22 26.94 -14.39
N PRO A 297 29.99 26.22 -15.52
CA PRO A 297 28.76 26.33 -16.30
C PRO A 297 27.48 26.04 -15.50
N GLN A 298 27.52 25.13 -14.52
CA GLN A 298 26.36 24.77 -13.70
C GLN A 298 25.93 25.92 -12.78
N ILE A 299 26.90 26.65 -12.22
CA ILE A 299 26.60 27.82 -11.39
C ILE A 299 25.95 28.91 -12.24
N LEU A 300 26.51 29.22 -13.41
CA LEU A 300 25.93 30.18 -14.35
C LEU A 300 24.50 29.80 -14.75
N ALA A 301 24.26 28.53 -15.09
CA ALA A 301 22.94 28.05 -15.46
C ALA A 301 21.92 28.18 -14.30
N SER A 302 22.33 27.88 -13.07
CA SER A 302 21.47 28.01 -11.89
C SER A 302 21.09 29.46 -11.57
N LEU A 303 22.05 30.39 -11.71
CA LEU A 303 21.85 31.82 -11.50
C LEU A 303 20.98 32.42 -12.61
N GLN A 304 21.28 32.12 -13.87
CA GLN A 304 20.47 32.53 -15.02
C GLN A 304 19.03 32.05 -14.88
N LYS A 305 18.82 30.79 -14.49
CA LYS A 305 17.48 30.27 -14.23
C LYS A 305 16.73 31.11 -13.19
N ASN A 306 17.37 31.43 -12.07
CA ASN A 306 16.75 32.23 -11.01
C ASN A 306 16.46 33.68 -11.45
N ILE A 307 17.36 34.30 -12.22
CA ILE A 307 17.12 35.62 -12.82
C ILE A 307 15.90 35.58 -13.74
N LEU A 308 15.75 34.55 -14.58
CA LEU A 308 14.56 34.38 -15.41
C LEU A 308 13.29 34.22 -14.56
N GLU A 309 13.35 33.50 -13.44
CA GLU A 309 12.24 33.42 -12.50
C GLU A 309 11.88 34.82 -11.94
N HIS A 310 12.86 35.64 -11.57
CA HIS A 310 12.64 37.02 -11.14
C HIS A 310 12.02 37.90 -12.24
N ILE A 311 12.47 37.80 -13.49
CA ILE A 311 11.88 38.51 -14.62
C ILE A 311 10.41 38.11 -14.80
N THR A 312 10.10 36.81 -14.68
CA THR A 312 8.71 36.36 -14.79
C THR A 312 7.82 36.86 -13.65
N LEU A 313 8.35 36.91 -12.42
CA LEU A 313 7.62 37.40 -11.26
C LEU A 313 7.43 38.92 -11.32
N MET A 314 8.49 39.67 -11.65
CA MET A 314 8.43 41.11 -11.86
C MET A 314 7.39 41.45 -12.94
N GLY A 315 7.38 40.69 -14.04
CA GLY A 315 6.38 40.86 -15.09
C GLY A 315 4.95 40.57 -14.63
N GLN A 316 4.76 39.58 -13.76
CA GLN A 316 3.45 39.28 -13.17
C GLN A 316 3.01 40.36 -12.19
N GLU A 317 3.88 40.81 -11.30
CA GLU A 317 3.58 41.81 -10.28
C GLU A 317 3.28 43.18 -10.91
N GLN A 318 4.05 43.59 -11.93
CA GLN A 318 3.82 44.85 -12.62
C GLN A 318 2.51 44.85 -13.41
N VAL A 319 2.17 43.74 -14.08
CA VAL A 319 0.87 43.61 -14.75
C VAL A 319 -0.29 43.56 -13.75
N GLN A 320 -0.12 42.92 -12.59
CA GLN A 320 -1.14 42.94 -11.53
C GLN A 320 -1.38 44.35 -10.97
N LEU A 321 -0.36 45.21 -10.96
CA LEU A 321 -0.50 46.62 -10.58
C LEU A 321 -1.15 47.46 -11.70
N GLU A 322 -0.71 47.30 -12.95
CA GLU A 322 -1.25 48.02 -14.12
C GLU A 322 -2.73 47.67 -14.36
N PHE A 323 -3.11 46.40 -14.21
CA PHE A 323 -4.45 45.88 -14.52
C PHE A 323 -5.27 45.57 -13.27
N LYS A 324 -4.97 46.21 -12.13
CA LYS A 324 -5.61 45.87 -10.84
C LYS A 324 -7.14 45.94 -10.87
N GLU A 325 -7.70 46.96 -11.52
CA GLU A 325 -9.14 47.14 -11.66
C GLU A 325 -9.76 46.10 -12.60
N GLU A 326 -9.14 45.87 -13.77
CA GLU A 326 -9.60 44.88 -14.74
C GLU A 326 -9.48 43.44 -14.21
N MET A 327 -8.42 43.13 -13.45
CA MET A 327 -8.22 41.85 -12.77
C MET A 327 -9.23 41.66 -11.63
N MET A 328 -9.56 42.70 -10.88
CA MET A 328 -10.61 42.63 -9.85
C MET A 328 -11.98 42.40 -10.48
N GLN A 329 -12.26 43.05 -11.61
CA GLN A 329 -13.48 42.86 -12.39
C GLN A 329 -13.54 41.44 -12.98
N MET A 330 -12.43 40.94 -13.50
CA MET A 330 -12.28 39.56 -14.00
C MET A 330 -12.44 38.53 -12.88
N GLN A 331 -11.91 38.79 -11.68
CA GLN A 331 -12.03 37.89 -10.54
C GLN A 331 -13.47 37.86 -10.00
N GLN A 332 -14.16 38.99 -9.96
CA GLN A 332 -15.59 39.05 -9.65
C GLN A 332 -16.43 38.30 -10.69
N MET A 333 -16.17 38.53 -11.98
CA MET A 333 -16.89 37.88 -13.08
C MET A 333 -16.60 36.37 -13.13
N GLY A 334 -15.36 35.95 -12.87
CA GLY A 334 -14.96 34.56 -12.74
C GLY A 334 -15.57 33.85 -11.53
N ALA A 335 -15.69 34.54 -10.38
CA ALA A 335 -16.39 34.01 -9.21
C ALA A 335 -17.88 33.83 -9.47
N GLN A 336 -18.50 34.79 -10.18
CA GLN A 336 -19.90 34.72 -10.60
C GLN A 336 -20.14 33.56 -11.57
N MET A 337 -19.23 33.34 -12.54
CA MET A 337 -19.31 32.20 -13.46
C MET A 337 -19.13 30.86 -12.73
N LYS A 338 -18.19 30.77 -11.79
CA LYS A 338 -17.95 29.55 -11.00
C LYS A 338 -19.14 29.21 -10.09
N GLN A 339 -19.82 30.23 -9.56
CA GLN A 339 -21.06 30.06 -8.80
C GLN A 339 -22.21 29.57 -9.69
N LEU A 340 -22.33 30.08 -10.91
CA LEU A 340 -23.28 29.58 -11.91
C LEU A 340 -22.98 28.12 -12.28
N GLN A 341 -21.71 27.79 -12.53
CA GLN A 341 -21.27 26.45 -12.93
C GLN A 341 -21.47 25.40 -11.84
N ALA A 342 -21.30 25.79 -10.56
CA ALA A 342 -21.60 24.95 -9.41
C ALA A 342 -23.11 24.65 -9.28
N GLN A 343 -23.98 25.60 -9.63
CA GLN A 343 -25.44 25.36 -9.68
C GLN A 343 -25.84 24.42 -10.82
N THR A 344 -25.14 24.44 -11.97
CA THR A 344 -25.41 23.55 -13.10
C THR A 344 -25.10 22.08 -12.80
N GLN A 345 -24.17 21.81 -11.88
CA GLN A 345 -23.73 20.45 -11.55
C GLN A 345 -24.77 19.67 -10.72
N GLN A 346 -25.75 20.35 -10.11
CA GLN A 346 -26.87 19.72 -9.40
C GLN A 346 -28.06 19.39 -10.31
N ASN A 347 -28.14 19.93 -11.54
CA ASN A 347 -29.32 19.77 -12.39
C ASN A 347 -28.97 19.52 -13.88
N PRO A 348 -28.80 18.25 -14.32
CA PRO A 348 -28.28 17.91 -15.65
C PRO A 348 -29.15 18.37 -16.84
N GLN A 349 -30.44 18.66 -16.65
CA GLN A 349 -31.30 19.23 -17.70
C GLN A 349 -31.07 20.73 -17.96
N MET A 350 -30.51 21.47 -17.00
CA MET A 350 -30.24 22.91 -17.16
C MET A 350 -28.91 23.18 -17.88
N ALA A 351 -27.99 22.21 -17.88
CA ALA A 351 -26.69 22.29 -18.55
C ALA A 351 -26.81 22.50 -20.07
N GLN A 352 -27.80 21.86 -20.68
CA GLN A 352 -28.00 21.91 -22.13
C GLN A 352 -28.66 23.21 -22.60
N GLN A 353 -29.43 23.87 -21.72
CA GLN A 353 -30.06 25.16 -22.00
C GLN A 353 -29.12 26.34 -21.74
N MET A 354 -28.21 26.22 -20.75
CA MET A 354 -27.21 27.25 -20.48
C MET A 354 -26.12 27.35 -21.57
N GLN A 355 -25.82 26.26 -22.26
CA GLN A 355 -24.82 26.24 -23.35
C GLN A 355 -25.27 27.03 -24.59
N GLN A 356 -26.57 27.33 -24.71
CA GLN A 356 -27.14 28.14 -25.79
C GLN A 356 -27.46 29.58 -25.37
N ASN A 357 -27.14 29.99 -24.14
CA ASN A 357 -27.45 31.35 -23.69
C ASN A 357 -26.44 32.35 -24.30
N PRO A 358 -26.84 33.25 -25.22
CA PRO A 358 -25.93 34.13 -25.96
C PRO A 358 -25.15 35.09 -25.03
N GLU A 359 -25.76 35.50 -23.92
CA GLU A 359 -25.16 36.40 -22.92
C GLU A 359 -23.97 35.76 -22.18
N LEU A 360 -24.03 34.44 -21.93
CA LEU A 360 -22.93 33.68 -21.31
C LEU A 360 -21.77 33.50 -22.30
N MET A 361 -22.07 33.28 -23.58
CA MET A 361 -21.05 33.17 -24.63
C MET A 361 -20.31 34.50 -24.84
N GLN A 362 -21.03 35.62 -24.77
CA GLN A 362 -20.47 36.96 -24.88
C GLN A 362 -19.57 37.30 -23.67
N MET A 363 -20.03 36.99 -22.45
CA MET A 363 -19.24 37.12 -21.23
C MET A 363 -17.98 36.23 -21.27
N GLN A 364 -18.08 35.01 -21.81
CA GLN A 364 -16.94 34.11 -21.97
C GLN A 364 -15.93 34.61 -23.02
N GLN A 365 -16.39 35.29 -24.07
CA GLN A 365 -15.52 35.96 -25.04
C GLN A 365 -14.85 37.21 -24.46
N GLU A 366 -15.55 38.03 -23.69
CA GLU A 366 -14.96 39.19 -23.00
C GLU A 366 -13.88 38.75 -22.00
N MET A 367 -14.16 37.71 -21.21
CA MET A 367 -13.16 37.09 -20.32
C MET A 367 -11.92 36.65 -21.08
N LYS A 368 -12.07 35.95 -22.22
CA LYS A 368 -10.94 35.52 -23.06
C LYS A 368 -10.14 36.72 -23.59
N ASN A 369 -10.83 37.75 -24.09
CA ASN A 369 -10.18 38.94 -24.64
C ASN A 369 -9.38 39.71 -23.57
N ILE A 370 -9.91 39.85 -22.35
CA ILE A 370 -9.18 40.51 -21.25
C ILE A 370 -8.02 39.63 -20.80
N THR A 371 -8.19 38.30 -20.68
CA THR A 371 -7.07 37.41 -20.33
C THR A 371 -5.95 37.45 -21.37
N GLU A 372 -6.29 37.45 -22.66
CA GLU A 372 -5.32 37.55 -23.75
C GLU A 372 -4.59 38.90 -23.75
N LYS A 373 -5.29 40.00 -23.46
CA LYS A 373 -4.66 41.32 -23.30
C LYS A 373 -3.66 41.35 -22.14
N VAL A 374 -4.07 40.85 -20.97
CA VAL A 374 -3.21 40.77 -19.77
C VAL A 374 -1.98 39.90 -20.05
N GLU A 375 -2.16 38.75 -20.70
CA GLU A 375 -1.07 37.85 -21.07
C GLU A 375 -0.14 38.46 -22.13
N SER A 376 -0.70 39.17 -23.12
CA SER A 376 0.09 39.88 -24.14
C SER A 376 0.96 40.99 -23.54
N ARG A 377 0.41 41.78 -22.60
CA ARG A 377 1.17 42.83 -21.90
C ARG A 377 2.27 42.23 -21.05
N LYS A 378 1.97 41.14 -20.33
CA LYS A 378 2.97 40.38 -19.57
C LYS A 378 4.12 39.92 -20.46
N ALA A 379 3.83 39.42 -21.66
CA ALA A 379 4.86 38.97 -22.59
C ALA A 379 5.75 40.12 -23.08
N ILE A 380 5.16 41.29 -23.39
CA ILE A 380 5.92 42.50 -23.78
C ILE A 380 6.85 42.93 -22.65
N LEU A 381 6.33 42.99 -21.43
CA LEU A 381 7.08 43.46 -20.27
C LEU A 381 8.23 42.50 -19.90
N ILE A 382 7.99 41.18 -19.98
CA ILE A 382 9.06 40.18 -19.85
C ILE A 382 10.13 40.37 -20.92
N ALA A 383 9.75 40.66 -22.17
CA ALA A 383 10.71 40.87 -23.25
C ALA A 383 11.57 42.14 -23.03
N GLU A 384 10.96 43.23 -22.55
CA GLU A 384 11.66 44.48 -22.22
C GLU A 384 12.68 44.27 -21.09
N ILE A 385 12.26 43.68 -19.97
CA ILE A 385 13.15 43.41 -18.82
C ILE A 385 14.25 42.42 -19.21
N MET A 386 13.92 41.42 -20.03
CA MET A 386 14.91 40.45 -20.49
C MET A 386 15.95 41.06 -21.44
N ALA A 387 15.56 42.04 -22.25
CA ALA A 387 16.50 42.80 -23.08
C ALA A 387 17.46 43.64 -22.22
N GLU A 388 16.94 44.33 -21.19
CA GLU A 388 17.74 45.08 -20.23
C GLU A 388 18.73 44.17 -19.46
N TYR A 389 18.26 43.01 -19.02
CA TYR A 389 19.11 41.98 -18.41
C TYR A 389 20.26 41.54 -19.33
N LEU A 390 19.99 41.28 -20.61
CA LEU A 390 21.01 40.87 -21.58
C LEU A 390 22.08 41.94 -21.80
N GLU A 391 21.72 43.22 -21.72
CA GLU A 391 22.70 44.32 -21.80
C GLU A 391 23.58 44.38 -20.55
N GLU A 392 22.99 44.24 -19.36
CA GLU A 392 23.73 44.22 -18.09
C GLU A 392 24.64 42.99 -17.96
N GLU A 393 24.15 41.81 -18.35
CA GLU A 393 24.95 40.58 -18.40
C GLU A 393 26.17 40.76 -19.32
N LYS A 394 25.99 41.34 -20.51
CA LYS A 394 27.10 41.65 -21.42
C LYS A 394 28.11 42.59 -20.77
N LYS A 395 27.68 43.67 -20.11
CA LYS A 395 28.61 44.62 -19.45
C LYS A 395 29.48 43.93 -18.40
N VAL A 396 28.91 43.02 -17.62
CA VAL A 396 29.64 42.33 -16.54
C VAL A 396 30.53 41.22 -17.09
N LEU A 397 30.04 40.41 -18.03
CA LEU A 397 30.83 39.33 -18.63
C LEU A 397 31.94 39.86 -19.57
N ASN A 398 31.71 40.95 -20.30
CA ASN A 398 32.64 41.50 -21.29
C ASN A 398 33.77 42.38 -20.72
N GLN A 399 34.00 42.43 -19.41
CA GLN A 399 35.16 43.17 -18.87
C GLN A 399 36.53 42.62 -19.31
N ILE A 400 36.56 41.52 -20.08
CA ILE A 400 37.77 40.88 -20.64
C ILE A 400 37.73 40.85 -22.20
N ASP A 401 36.81 41.56 -22.85
CA ASP A 401 36.57 41.46 -24.31
C ASP A 401 37.65 42.10 -25.21
N ASN A 402 38.62 42.82 -24.63
CA ASN A 402 39.62 43.58 -25.40
C ASN A 402 40.82 42.75 -25.89
N ASP A 403 40.93 41.47 -25.57
CA ASP A 403 42.05 40.63 -26.02
C ASP A 403 41.58 39.30 -26.66
N PRO A 404 41.75 39.12 -27.99
CA PRO A 404 41.35 37.90 -28.70
C PRO A 404 42.06 36.64 -28.19
N LEU A 405 43.21 36.75 -27.52
CA LEU A 405 43.90 35.61 -26.91
C LEU A 405 43.18 35.11 -25.65
N LEU A 406 42.57 36.02 -24.87
CA LEU A 406 41.77 35.66 -23.70
C LEU A 406 40.44 35.02 -24.07
N LYS A 407 39.84 35.38 -25.22
CA LYS A 407 38.66 34.69 -25.79
C LYS A 407 38.94 33.23 -26.13
N LEU A 408 40.02 32.98 -26.88
CA LEU A 408 40.41 31.62 -27.22
C LEU A 408 40.69 30.77 -25.98
N LYS A 409 41.33 31.38 -24.97
CA LYS A 409 41.60 30.71 -23.69
C LYS A 409 40.34 30.48 -22.86
N SER A 410 39.36 31.38 -22.87
CA SER A 410 38.06 31.17 -22.19
C SER A 410 37.24 30.11 -22.91
N ASP A 411 37.22 30.10 -24.23
CA ASP A 411 36.52 29.11 -25.04
C ASP A 411 37.15 27.72 -24.87
N GLU A 412 38.49 27.63 -24.80
CA GLU A 412 39.22 26.41 -24.49
C GLU A 412 38.93 25.92 -23.06
N LEU A 413 38.90 26.82 -22.08
CA LEU A 413 38.51 26.50 -20.69
C LEU A 413 37.07 25.99 -20.61
N GLN A 414 36.14 26.60 -21.36
CA GLN A 414 34.75 26.15 -21.42
C GLN A 414 34.61 24.80 -22.12
N LEU A 415 35.32 24.56 -23.22
CA LEU A 415 35.38 23.27 -23.91
C LEU A 415 35.92 22.18 -22.98
N LYS A 416 36.99 22.49 -22.24
CA LYS A 416 37.59 21.58 -21.27
C LYS A 416 36.66 21.29 -20.10
N ALA A 417 35.96 22.32 -19.58
CA ALA A 417 34.96 22.16 -18.54
C ALA A 417 33.78 21.29 -19.02
N LYS A 418 33.28 21.50 -20.24
CA LYS A 418 32.25 20.65 -20.86
C LYS A 418 32.70 19.21 -21.06
N GLU A 419 33.96 18.99 -21.46
CA GLU A 419 34.50 17.65 -21.63
C GLU A 419 34.68 16.93 -20.29
N GLU A 420 35.11 17.65 -19.25
CA GLU A 420 35.22 17.14 -17.89
C GLU A 420 33.85 16.81 -17.29
N GLU A 421 32.85 17.67 -17.53
CA GLU A 421 31.46 17.44 -17.16
C GLU A 421 30.87 16.22 -17.88
N ARG A 422 31.06 16.11 -19.20
CA ARG A 422 30.63 14.92 -19.95
C ARG A 422 31.30 13.64 -19.43
N LYS A 423 32.61 13.68 -19.13
CA LYS A 423 33.31 12.54 -18.52
C LYS A 423 32.75 12.19 -17.15
N ARG A 424 32.33 13.20 -16.36
CA ARG A 424 31.70 12.99 -15.06
C ARG A 424 30.31 12.36 -15.21
N GLU A 425 29.48 12.87 -16.11
CA GLU A 425 28.16 12.30 -16.42
C GLU A 425 28.26 10.88 -16.97
N GLU A 426 29.20 10.62 -17.89
CA GLU A 426 29.46 9.27 -18.41
C GLU A 426 29.94 8.33 -17.30
N GLY A 427 30.77 8.82 -16.37
CA GLY A 427 31.22 8.08 -15.21
C GLY A 427 30.10 7.76 -14.21
N GLU A 428 29.25 8.73 -13.91
CA GLU A 428 28.08 8.59 -13.04
C GLU A 428 27.07 7.60 -13.65
N ASN A 429 26.71 7.78 -14.93
CA ASN A 429 25.83 6.86 -15.65
C ASN A 429 26.40 5.43 -15.71
N LYS A 430 27.72 5.29 -15.91
CA LYS A 430 28.36 3.97 -15.92
C LYS A 430 28.34 3.33 -14.53
N ALA A 431 28.56 4.10 -13.47
CA ALA A 431 28.47 3.63 -12.09
C ALA A 431 27.02 3.22 -11.74
N GLU A 432 26.02 3.97 -12.18
CA GLU A 432 24.60 3.60 -12.01
C GLU A 432 24.26 2.31 -12.76
N MET A 433 24.73 2.17 -14.01
CA MET A 433 24.52 0.96 -14.80
C MET A 433 25.22 -0.25 -14.19
N ASP A 434 26.44 -0.09 -13.70
CA ASP A 434 27.18 -1.15 -13.01
C ASP A 434 26.48 -1.52 -11.68
N ALA A 435 25.95 -0.55 -10.93
CA ALA A 435 25.17 -0.81 -9.72
C ALA A 435 23.87 -1.58 -10.01
N LEU A 436 23.13 -1.18 -11.05
CA LEU A 436 21.93 -1.88 -11.52
C LEU A 436 22.27 -3.32 -11.97
N ARG A 437 23.39 -3.48 -12.68
CA ARG A 437 23.86 -4.78 -13.13
C ARG A 437 24.23 -5.70 -11.95
N ILE A 438 24.84 -5.16 -10.90
CA ILE A 438 25.14 -5.92 -9.67
C ILE A 438 23.84 -6.37 -9.00
N VAL A 439 22.85 -5.50 -8.83
CA VAL A 439 21.55 -5.84 -8.24
C VAL A 439 20.84 -6.92 -9.05
N SER A 440 20.75 -6.76 -10.37
CA SER A 440 20.15 -7.77 -11.26
C SER A 440 20.93 -9.10 -11.21
N SER A 441 22.27 -9.04 -11.18
CA SER A 441 23.08 -10.26 -11.10
C SER A 441 22.90 -11.00 -9.77
N ARG A 442 22.62 -10.27 -8.69
CA ARG A 442 22.32 -10.83 -7.38
C ARG A 442 20.95 -11.54 -7.39
N GLU A 443 19.92 -10.91 -7.95
CA GLU A 443 18.61 -11.55 -8.10
C GLU A 443 18.72 -12.86 -8.89
N ILE A 444 19.42 -12.84 -10.03
CA ILE A 444 19.66 -14.05 -10.84
C ILE A 444 20.44 -15.13 -10.05
N ALA A 445 21.37 -14.72 -9.18
CA ALA A 445 22.13 -15.65 -8.36
C ALA A 445 21.29 -16.27 -7.23
N GLU A 446 20.41 -15.48 -6.60
CA GLU A 446 19.44 -15.94 -5.61
C GLU A 446 18.43 -16.91 -6.25
N ASP A 447 17.88 -16.58 -7.42
CA ASP A 447 16.99 -17.48 -8.18
C ASP A 447 17.65 -18.82 -8.53
N LYS A 448 18.94 -18.78 -8.93
CA LYS A 448 19.70 -20.01 -9.22
C LYS A 448 19.93 -20.86 -7.98
N LEU A 449 20.26 -20.23 -6.85
CA LEU A 449 20.43 -20.93 -5.58
C LEU A 449 19.14 -21.62 -5.12
N GLU A 450 17.99 -20.94 -5.29
CA GLU A 450 16.68 -21.51 -4.94
C GLU A 450 16.32 -22.68 -5.88
N GLN A 451 16.55 -22.54 -7.19
CA GLN A 451 16.37 -23.63 -8.15
C GLN A 451 17.25 -24.85 -7.83
N ASP A 452 18.51 -24.62 -7.45
CA ASP A 452 19.43 -25.69 -7.07
C ASP A 452 18.96 -26.40 -5.77
N ASP A 453 18.44 -25.67 -4.79
CA ASP A 453 17.89 -26.24 -3.56
C ASP A 453 16.61 -27.05 -3.83
N ASP A 454 15.71 -26.55 -4.69
CA ASP A 454 14.51 -27.29 -5.10
C ASP A 454 14.85 -28.54 -5.90
N HIS A 455 15.84 -28.47 -6.79
CA HIS A 455 16.36 -29.63 -7.50
C HIS A 455 16.98 -30.64 -6.53
N ALA A 456 17.68 -30.18 -5.49
CA ALA A 456 18.23 -31.06 -4.45
C ALA A 456 17.13 -31.75 -3.65
N LYS A 457 16.09 -31.02 -3.23
CA LYS A 457 14.91 -31.59 -2.55
C LYS A 457 14.18 -32.61 -3.42
N MET A 458 13.97 -32.31 -4.71
CA MET A 458 13.36 -33.26 -5.64
C MET A 458 14.21 -34.52 -5.83
N ARG A 459 15.54 -34.38 -5.93
CA ARG A 459 16.44 -35.54 -5.99
C ARG A 459 16.36 -36.38 -4.72
N ALA A 460 16.32 -35.74 -3.54
CA ALA A 460 16.17 -36.43 -2.26
C ALA A 460 14.82 -37.16 -2.16
N SER A 461 13.71 -36.54 -2.57
CA SER A 461 12.39 -37.19 -2.57
C SER A 461 12.31 -38.35 -3.55
N VAL A 462 12.91 -38.23 -4.75
CA VAL A 462 12.99 -39.33 -5.73
C VAL A 462 13.86 -40.47 -5.20
N ALA A 463 14.97 -40.17 -4.52
CA ALA A 463 15.82 -41.18 -3.89
C ALA A 463 15.07 -41.95 -2.80
N LEU A 464 14.36 -41.24 -1.89
CA LEU A 464 13.53 -41.85 -0.86
C LEU A 464 12.41 -42.71 -1.44
N ALA A 465 11.72 -42.23 -2.49
CA ALA A 465 10.69 -43.02 -3.17
C ALA A 465 11.28 -44.29 -3.81
N LYS A 466 12.46 -44.21 -4.42
CA LYS A 466 13.15 -45.35 -5.02
C LYS A 466 13.58 -46.38 -3.97
N ASP A 467 14.03 -45.94 -2.81
CA ASP A 467 14.39 -46.84 -1.71
C ASP A 467 13.16 -47.47 -1.06
N GLY A 468 12.07 -46.72 -0.89
CA GLY A 468 10.78 -47.28 -0.46
C GLY A 468 10.24 -48.35 -1.41
N ILE A 469 10.36 -48.15 -2.73
CA ILE A 469 10.00 -49.15 -3.75
C ILE A 469 10.90 -50.40 -3.67
N LYS A 470 12.21 -50.23 -3.42
CA LYS A 470 13.14 -51.35 -3.24
C LYS A 470 12.80 -52.16 -1.99
N GLN A 471 12.51 -51.49 -0.87
CA GLN A 471 12.10 -52.15 0.37
C GLN A 471 10.80 -52.93 0.17
N MET A 472 9.77 -52.32 -0.44
CA MET A 472 8.53 -53.03 -0.79
C MET A 472 8.80 -54.28 -1.65
N LYS A 473 9.63 -54.17 -2.69
CA LYS A 473 10.00 -55.33 -3.53
C LYS A 473 10.76 -56.42 -2.78
N ALA A 474 11.55 -56.08 -1.76
CA ALA A 474 12.25 -57.06 -0.92
C ALA A 474 11.25 -57.80 -0.03
N THR A 475 10.34 -57.10 0.64
CA THR A 475 9.28 -57.71 1.47
C THR A 475 8.35 -58.65 0.70
N ILE A 476 8.04 -58.34 -0.57
CA ILE A 476 7.20 -59.19 -1.43
C ILE A 476 7.92 -60.49 -1.86
N LYS A 477 9.27 -60.53 -1.82
CA LYS A 477 10.03 -61.75 -2.12
C LYS A 477 10.24 -62.67 -0.91
N GLU A 478 9.97 -62.18 0.30
CA GLU A 478 10.14 -62.94 1.56
C GLU A 478 8.82 -63.53 2.10
N GLN A 479 7.70 -63.29 1.42
CA GLN A 479 6.42 -64.02 1.59
C GLN A 479 6.23 -65.00 0.44
#